data_AF-A0A6P8PUH7-F1
#
_entry.id   AF-A0A6P8PUH7-F1
#
_cell.length_a   1.000
_cell.length_b   1.000
_cell.length_c   1.000
_cell.angle_alpha   90.00
_cell.angle_beta   90.00
_cell.angle_gamma   90.00
#
_symmetry.space_group_name_H-M   'P 1'
#
loop_
_entity.id
_entity.type
_entity.pdbx_description
1 polymer ?
#
loop_
_entity_poly.entity_id
_entity_poly.type
_entity_poly.pdbx_seq_one_letter_code
_entity_poly.pdbx_strand_id
1 'polypeptide(L)'
;MSDGKVFTTGFSKTSERQLALWDPEKFAPHEGMRPMRAIFTREGNIFTTGFTRMSQRELGLWDPKSFDEPIVLQEMDTSNGVLLPFYDADSNIVYLCGKGDSSVRYFEITDEPPYVHYLNTYSSKEPQRGMGFMPKRGLDVSKCEIARFYKLHERKCEPIVMTVPRKSDLFQDDLYPDTAGPEPALEAEEWASGKDAGPLLISLRDGYVPQKNRELKVTKKNILDKRPQQGPRRSLSTCDTSLSRTILEELLEEIKSLRTTVQAQEKRISDLENKLSQFSNGTS
;
A
#
# COMPACT_ATOMS: atom_id res chain seq x y z
N MET A 1 6.16 -10.35 2.50
CA MET A 1 4.94 -10.18 3.31
C MET A 1 3.97 -9.31 2.52
N SER A 2 2.77 -9.81 2.24
CA SER A 2 1.63 -9.06 1.72
C SER A 2 0.56 -8.93 2.83
N ASP A 3 1.01 -8.51 4.01
CA ASP A 3 0.26 -8.48 5.28
C ASP A 3 -0.78 -7.35 5.39
N GLY A 4 -0.97 -6.58 4.31
CA GLY A 4 -1.93 -5.47 4.26
C GLY A 4 -1.56 -4.27 5.14
N LYS A 5 -0.34 -4.22 5.69
CA LYS A 5 0.11 -3.09 6.53
C LYS A 5 0.74 -1.95 5.73
N VAL A 6 1.28 -2.26 4.54
CA VAL A 6 1.93 -1.26 3.71
C VAL A 6 1.04 -0.95 2.51
N PHE A 7 0.52 0.28 2.49
CA PHE A 7 -0.32 0.77 1.41
C PHE A 7 0.53 1.62 0.46
N THR A 8 0.48 1.32 -0.83
CA THR A 8 0.88 2.27 -1.88
C THR A 8 -0.32 3.20 -2.12
N THR A 9 -0.32 4.39 -1.55
CA THR A 9 -1.40 5.37 -1.79
C THR A 9 -0.84 6.66 -2.36
N GLY A 10 -1.40 7.12 -3.48
CA GLY A 10 -1.43 8.54 -3.77
C GLY A 10 -2.39 9.25 -2.81
N PHE A 11 -1.90 10.27 -2.12
CA PHE A 11 -2.54 11.34 -1.33
C PHE A 11 -3.78 11.04 -0.45
N SER A 12 -3.66 11.27 0.87
CA SER A 12 -4.02 12.54 1.56
C SER A 12 -4.26 12.35 3.07
N LYS A 13 -3.39 12.99 3.86
CA LYS A 13 -3.52 13.58 5.22
C LYS A 13 -4.19 12.83 6.40
N THR A 14 -3.33 12.63 7.42
CA THR A 14 -3.52 12.76 8.89
C THR A 14 -3.92 11.52 9.70
N SER A 15 -2.94 10.86 10.32
CA SER A 15 -2.70 10.81 11.78
C SER A 15 -1.76 9.64 12.12
N GLU A 16 -0.88 9.87 13.08
CA GLU A 16 0.29 9.07 13.38
C GLU A 16 -0.02 7.66 13.92
N ARG A 17 0.29 6.66 13.10
CA ARG A 17 0.89 5.37 13.47
C ARG A 17 1.86 5.06 12.33
N GLN A 18 3.04 4.53 12.61
CA GLN A 18 4.06 4.19 11.59
C GLN A 18 3.56 3.08 10.66
N LEU A 19 2.64 3.45 9.78
CA LEU A 19 2.45 2.92 8.45
C LEU A 19 3.65 3.47 7.67
N ALA A 20 4.49 2.60 7.11
CA ALA A 20 5.46 3.04 6.11
C ALA A 20 4.67 3.42 4.84
N LEU A 21 3.96 4.54 4.91
CA LEU A 21 3.28 5.14 3.78
C LEU A 21 4.41 5.57 2.86
N TRP A 22 4.57 4.86 1.75
CA TRP A 22 5.41 5.32 0.68
C TRP A 22 4.84 6.66 0.21
N ASP A 23 5.57 7.74 0.47
CA ASP A 23 5.23 9.10 0.05
C ASP A 23 5.98 9.39 -1.26
N PRO A 24 5.34 9.18 -2.43
CA PRO A 24 5.99 9.40 -3.72
C PRO A 24 6.46 10.83 -3.90
N GLU A 25 5.88 11.82 -3.19
CA GLU A 25 6.36 13.20 -3.26
C GLU A 25 7.71 13.39 -2.58
N LYS A 26 7.98 12.62 -1.53
CA LYS A 26 9.27 12.67 -0.83
C LYS A 26 10.36 11.89 -1.55
N PHE A 27 10.00 10.74 -2.10
CA PHE A 27 10.98 9.79 -2.61
C PHE A 27 11.19 9.85 -4.12
N ALA A 28 10.27 10.47 -4.89
CA ALA A 28 10.39 10.71 -6.32
C ALA A 28 11.10 9.56 -7.09
N PRO A 29 10.57 8.31 -7.03
CA PRO A 29 11.23 7.11 -7.58
C PRO A 29 11.54 7.20 -9.07
N HIS A 30 10.89 8.12 -9.77
CA HIS A 30 10.96 8.33 -11.20
C HIS A 30 11.03 9.84 -11.43
N GLU A 31 11.96 10.30 -12.26
CA GLU A 31 12.14 11.73 -12.52
C GLU A 31 11.03 12.32 -13.41
N GLY A 32 10.28 11.47 -14.11
CA GLY A 32 9.20 11.89 -14.99
C GLY A 32 7.94 12.32 -14.24
N MET A 33 7.29 13.36 -14.75
CA MET A 33 6.07 13.94 -14.17
C MET A 33 4.79 13.13 -14.42
N ARG A 34 4.89 11.98 -15.09
CA ARG A 34 3.74 11.14 -15.48
C ARG A 34 3.35 10.20 -14.35
N PRO A 35 2.09 9.69 -14.34
CA PRO A 35 1.64 8.81 -13.28
C PRO A 35 2.50 7.55 -13.17
N MET A 36 2.90 7.25 -11.94
CA MET A 36 3.59 6.03 -11.57
C MET A 36 2.64 5.01 -10.92
N ARG A 37 3.09 3.77 -10.84
CA ARG A 37 2.46 2.69 -10.07
C ARG A 37 3.51 2.00 -9.22
N ALA A 38 3.07 1.46 -8.09
CA ALA A 38 3.90 0.73 -7.16
C ALA A 38 3.12 -0.47 -6.63
N ILE A 39 3.82 -1.57 -6.39
CA ILE A 39 3.29 -2.79 -5.77
C ILE A 39 4.36 -3.42 -4.88
N PHE A 40 3.95 -4.21 -3.88
CA PHE A 40 4.86 -5.00 -3.07
C PHE A 40 5.19 -6.33 -3.73
N THR A 41 6.45 -6.73 -3.63
CA THR A 41 6.91 -8.08 -3.92
C THR A 41 6.75 -8.99 -2.71
N ARG A 42 6.91 -10.30 -2.90
CA ARG A 42 6.82 -11.29 -1.82
C ARG A 42 7.82 -11.02 -0.69
N GLU A 43 8.98 -10.49 -1.00
CA GLU A 43 10.06 -10.23 -0.04
C GLU A 43 9.91 -8.92 0.72
N GLY A 44 8.96 -8.08 0.29
CA GLY A 44 8.73 -6.75 0.88
C GLY A 44 9.41 -5.62 0.11
N ASN A 45 10.17 -5.91 -0.95
CA ASN A 45 10.66 -4.88 -1.88
C ASN A 45 9.49 -4.23 -2.61
N ILE A 46 9.67 -2.99 -3.05
CA ILE A 46 8.67 -2.23 -3.81
C ILE A 46 9.07 -2.28 -5.28
N PHE A 47 8.17 -2.77 -6.14
CA PHE A 47 8.32 -2.69 -7.59
C PHE A 47 7.51 -1.51 -8.12
N THR A 48 8.14 -0.63 -8.89
CA THR A 48 7.52 0.56 -9.47
C THR A 48 7.57 0.55 -10.98
N THR A 49 6.58 1.21 -11.60
CA THR A 49 6.62 1.59 -13.00
C THR A 49 6.38 3.08 -13.11
N GLY A 50 7.16 3.77 -13.92
CA GLY A 50 7.04 5.20 -14.11
C GLY A 50 7.65 5.64 -15.43
N PHE A 51 8.18 6.86 -15.42
CA PHE A 51 8.75 7.48 -16.60
C PHE A 51 10.03 8.21 -16.23
N THR A 52 11.02 8.15 -17.11
CA THR A 52 12.21 9.01 -17.03
C THR A 52 11.83 10.48 -17.26
N ARG A 53 12.75 11.40 -16.96
CA ARG A 53 12.63 12.82 -17.32
C ARG A 53 12.38 13.02 -18.82
N MET A 54 12.92 12.14 -19.67
CA MET A 54 12.71 12.13 -21.12
C MET A 54 11.41 11.45 -21.56
N SER A 55 10.50 11.15 -20.62
CA SER A 55 9.22 10.48 -20.87
C SER A 55 9.33 9.06 -21.46
N GLN A 56 10.43 8.35 -21.20
CA GLN A 56 10.53 6.92 -21.49
C GLN A 56 9.96 6.13 -20.33
N ARG A 57 9.23 5.05 -20.60
CA ARG A 57 8.75 4.14 -19.56
C ARG A 57 9.93 3.44 -18.93
N GLU A 58 9.89 3.32 -17.62
CA GLU A 58 10.91 2.61 -16.85
C GLU A 58 10.27 1.82 -15.70
N LEU A 59 11.01 0.81 -15.24
CA LEU A 59 10.67 0.03 -14.05
C LEU A 59 11.76 0.21 -12.99
N GLY A 60 11.37 0.13 -11.73
CA GLY A 60 12.27 0.22 -10.59
C GLY A 60 11.98 -0.85 -9.55
N LEU A 61 13.02 -1.31 -8.86
CA LEU A 61 12.90 -2.17 -7.69
C LEU A 61 13.63 -1.49 -6.53
N TRP A 62 12.97 -1.43 -5.37
CA TRP A 62 13.42 -0.62 -4.23
C TRP A 62 13.37 -1.42 -2.95
N ASP A 63 14.41 -1.30 -2.12
CA ASP A 63 14.38 -1.77 -0.74
C ASP A 63 13.72 -0.68 0.13
N PRO A 64 12.58 -0.93 0.79
CA PRO A 64 11.98 0.04 1.71
C PRO A 64 12.87 0.42 2.90
N LYS A 65 13.90 -0.38 3.23
CA LYS A 65 14.87 -0.07 4.29
C LYS A 65 16.00 0.86 3.82
N SER A 66 16.26 0.90 2.52
CA SER A 66 17.33 1.68 1.89
C SER A 66 16.81 2.29 0.61
N PHE A 67 16.02 3.36 0.73
CA PHE A 67 15.28 3.95 -0.38
C PHE A 67 16.03 5.03 -1.16
N ASP A 68 17.25 5.39 -0.73
CA ASP A 68 18.04 6.46 -1.36
C ASP A 68 18.47 6.08 -2.79
N GLU A 69 18.70 4.79 -3.03
CA GLU A 69 19.07 4.25 -4.34
C GLU A 69 18.21 3.02 -4.69
N PRO A 70 17.76 2.89 -5.95
CA PRO A 70 17.06 1.70 -6.39
C PRO A 70 18.00 0.48 -6.42
N ILE A 71 17.47 -0.71 -6.12
CA ILE A 71 18.15 -1.98 -6.37
C ILE A 71 18.42 -2.14 -7.87
N VAL A 72 17.41 -1.83 -8.68
CA VAL A 72 17.55 -1.74 -10.14
C VAL A 72 16.57 -0.71 -10.69
N LEU A 73 17.02 0.04 -11.68
CA LEU A 73 16.19 0.93 -12.51
C LEU A 73 16.48 0.57 -13.97
N GLN A 74 15.43 0.23 -14.72
CA GLN A 74 15.56 -0.23 -16.10
C GLN A 74 14.61 0.53 -17.03
N GLU A 75 15.17 1.20 -18.02
CA GLU A 75 14.41 1.82 -19.10
C GLU A 75 13.78 0.76 -20.01
N MET A 76 12.60 1.06 -20.55
CA MET A 76 11.85 0.17 -21.41
C MET A 76 11.67 0.73 -22.82
N ASP A 77 10.67 1.58 -23.04
CA ASP A 77 10.33 2.13 -24.35
C ASP A 77 9.76 3.55 -24.24
N THR A 78 9.49 4.18 -25.37
CA THR A 78 9.03 5.58 -25.44
C THR A 78 7.51 5.73 -25.47
N SER A 79 6.76 4.68 -25.09
CA SER A 79 5.29 4.72 -25.15
C SER A 79 4.71 5.60 -24.05
N ASN A 80 3.55 6.21 -24.33
CA ASN A 80 2.91 7.15 -23.40
C ASN A 80 2.02 6.49 -22.34
N GLY A 81 1.67 5.22 -22.51
CA GLY A 81 0.72 4.51 -21.65
C GLY A 81 1.31 4.15 -20.30
N VAL A 82 0.62 4.53 -19.21
CA VAL A 82 0.98 4.14 -17.84
C VAL A 82 0.91 2.62 -17.75
N LEU A 83 2.02 2.00 -17.34
CA LEU A 83 2.08 0.56 -17.11
C LEU A 83 1.37 0.21 -15.80
N LEU A 84 0.60 -0.86 -15.85
CA LEU A 84 0.00 -1.48 -14.69
C LEU A 84 0.79 -2.75 -14.38
N PRO A 85 1.47 -2.83 -13.23
CA PRO A 85 2.15 -4.03 -12.80
C PRO A 85 1.17 -5.01 -12.13
N PHE A 86 1.15 -6.25 -12.60
CA PHE A 86 0.44 -7.38 -11.99
C PHE A 86 1.49 -8.38 -11.51
N TYR A 87 1.63 -8.54 -10.20
CA TYR A 87 2.64 -9.42 -9.63
C TYR A 87 2.04 -10.70 -9.10
N ASP A 88 2.70 -11.79 -9.44
CA ASP A 88 2.43 -13.13 -8.98
C ASP A 88 3.48 -13.52 -7.93
N ALA A 89 3.07 -13.54 -6.66
CA ALA A 89 3.95 -13.85 -5.53
C ALA A 89 4.35 -15.34 -5.47
N ASP A 90 3.63 -16.22 -6.13
CA ASP A 90 3.91 -17.66 -6.08
C ASP A 90 5.07 -18.00 -7.02
N SER A 91 5.14 -17.34 -8.18
CA SER A 91 6.18 -17.56 -9.19
C SER A 91 7.21 -16.42 -9.30
N ASN A 92 7.09 -15.36 -8.49
CA ASN A 92 7.89 -14.14 -8.58
C ASN A 92 7.89 -13.46 -9.97
N ILE A 93 6.79 -13.58 -10.72
CA ILE A 93 6.67 -12.96 -12.05
C ILE A 93 5.85 -11.68 -11.95
N VAL A 94 6.34 -10.60 -12.58
CA VAL A 94 5.58 -9.36 -12.77
C VAL A 94 5.23 -9.20 -14.25
N TYR A 95 3.95 -8.94 -14.51
CA TYR A 95 3.41 -8.67 -15.84
C TYR A 95 3.07 -7.19 -15.97
N LEU A 96 3.56 -6.55 -17.03
CA LEU A 96 3.37 -5.13 -17.32
C LEU A 96 2.50 -4.96 -18.55
N CYS A 97 1.44 -4.18 -18.40
CA CYS A 97 0.60 -3.79 -19.53
C CYS A 97 0.01 -2.39 -19.33
N GLY A 98 -0.04 -1.60 -20.40
CA GLY A 98 -0.59 -0.25 -20.38
C GLY A 98 -1.85 -0.12 -21.23
N LYS A 99 -2.76 0.78 -20.86
CA LYS A 99 -3.88 1.12 -21.76
C LYS A 99 -3.33 1.69 -23.07
N GLY A 100 -3.83 1.19 -24.20
CA GLY A 100 -3.32 1.52 -25.53
C GLY A 100 -2.23 0.58 -26.04
N ASP A 101 -1.60 -0.20 -25.17
CA ASP A 101 -0.61 -1.20 -25.60
C ASP A 101 -1.31 -2.40 -26.26
N SER A 102 -0.64 -3.02 -27.22
CA SER A 102 -1.08 -4.28 -27.82
C SER A 102 -0.28 -5.49 -27.30
N SER A 103 0.56 -5.28 -26.28
CA SER A 103 1.45 -6.30 -25.72
C SER A 103 1.40 -6.36 -24.19
N VAL A 104 1.79 -7.50 -23.64
CA VAL A 104 2.02 -7.72 -22.21
C VAL A 104 3.44 -8.24 -22.05
N ARG A 105 4.30 -7.48 -21.38
CA ARG A 105 5.69 -7.90 -21.08
C ARG A 105 5.74 -8.51 -19.70
N TYR A 106 6.59 -9.49 -19.47
CA TYR A 106 6.72 -10.10 -18.16
C TYR A 106 8.16 -10.40 -17.80
N PHE A 107 8.44 -10.28 -16.51
CA PHE A 107 9.76 -10.34 -15.93
C PHE A 107 9.74 -11.24 -14.70
N GLU A 108 10.82 -11.95 -14.45
CA GLU A 108 11.06 -12.68 -13.21
C GLU A 108 11.86 -11.80 -12.26
N ILE A 109 11.46 -11.76 -10.99
CA ILE A 109 12.17 -11.05 -9.93
C ILE A 109 12.94 -12.08 -9.11
N THR A 110 14.25 -11.87 -8.99
CA THR A 110 15.17 -12.76 -8.25
C THR A 110 16.14 -11.95 -7.42
N ASP A 111 16.83 -12.63 -6.51
CA ASP A 111 17.85 -12.05 -5.62
C ASP A 111 19.21 -11.91 -6.32
N GLU A 112 19.34 -12.41 -7.55
CA GLU A 112 20.56 -12.34 -8.36
C GLU A 112 20.51 -11.19 -9.38
N PRO A 113 21.60 -10.40 -9.53
CA PRO A 113 21.71 -9.38 -10.57
C PRO A 113 21.40 -9.93 -11.99
N PRO A 114 20.67 -9.19 -12.86
CA PRO A 114 20.15 -7.83 -12.68
C PRO A 114 18.86 -7.68 -11.84
N TYR A 115 18.48 -8.67 -11.04
CA TYR A 115 17.32 -8.73 -10.15
C TYR A 115 15.95 -8.79 -10.84
N VAL A 116 15.77 -8.04 -11.93
CA VAL A 116 14.57 -8.06 -12.77
C VAL A 116 14.95 -8.58 -14.15
N HIS A 117 14.56 -9.81 -14.44
CA HIS A 117 14.95 -10.53 -15.65
C HIS A 117 13.80 -10.54 -16.64
N TYR A 118 14.01 -9.98 -17.84
CA TYR A 118 13.02 -10.07 -18.90
C TYR A 118 12.83 -11.53 -19.34
N LEU A 119 11.60 -12.01 -19.29
CA LEU A 119 11.25 -13.34 -19.76
C LEU A 119 10.83 -13.29 -21.22
N ASN A 120 9.67 -12.70 -21.50
CA ASN A 120 9.12 -12.62 -22.86
C ASN A 120 7.99 -11.58 -22.95
N THR A 121 7.43 -11.43 -24.16
CA THR A 121 6.35 -10.51 -24.47
C THR A 121 5.24 -11.24 -25.23
N TYR A 122 4.04 -11.23 -24.66
CA TYR A 122 2.83 -11.53 -25.43
C TYR A 122 2.49 -10.34 -26.32
N SER A 123 2.29 -10.55 -27.62
CA SER A 123 1.95 -9.49 -28.58
C SER A 123 0.68 -9.81 -29.34
N SER A 124 -0.11 -8.77 -29.62
CA SER A 124 -1.34 -8.85 -30.40
C SER A 124 -1.49 -7.62 -31.30
N LYS A 125 -2.49 -7.63 -32.18
CA LYS A 125 -2.75 -6.51 -33.11
C LYS A 125 -3.61 -5.41 -32.50
N GLU A 126 -4.51 -5.76 -31.60
CA GLU A 126 -5.51 -4.84 -31.06
C GLU A 126 -5.02 -4.21 -29.74
N PRO A 127 -5.13 -2.88 -29.56
CA PRO A 127 -4.74 -2.23 -28.30
C PRO A 127 -5.74 -2.51 -27.17
N GLN A 128 -5.24 -2.68 -25.95
CA GLN A 128 -6.08 -2.92 -24.78
C GLN A 128 -6.71 -1.63 -24.23
N ARG A 129 -8.00 -1.70 -23.87
CA ARG A 129 -8.74 -0.64 -23.15
C ARG A 129 -8.66 -0.79 -21.64
N GLY A 130 -8.34 -2.00 -21.18
CA GLY A 130 -8.19 -2.36 -19.77
C GLY A 130 -7.76 -3.82 -19.67
N MET A 131 -7.43 -4.23 -18.45
CA MET A 131 -6.94 -5.57 -18.17
C MET A 131 -7.47 -6.05 -16.82
N GLY A 132 -8.07 -7.24 -16.80
CA GLY A 132 -8.32 -8.00 -15.58
C GLY A 132 -7.28 -9.10 -15.39
N PHE A 133 -7.08 -9.54 -14.15
CA PHE A 133 -6.13 -10.60 -13.80
C PHE A 133 -6.82 -11.63 -12.89
N MET A 134 -6.75 -12.89 -13.27
CA MET A 134 -7.38 -13.99 -12.55
C MET A 134 -6.60 -14.34 -11.28
N PRO A 135 -7.26 -14.40 -10.10
CA PRO A 135 -6.63 -14.96 -8.90
C PRO A 135 -6.22 -16.42 -9.10
N LYS A 136 -5.16 -16.86 -8.43
CA LYS A 136 -4.61 -18.23 -8.51
C LYS A 136 -5.63 -19.36 -8.44
N ARG A 137 -6.63 -19.21 -7.57
CA ARG A 137 -7.73 -20.17 -7.36
C ARG A 137 -8.63 -20.38 -8.59
N GLY A 138 -8.58 -19.52 -9.60
CA GLY A 138 -9.37 -19.62 -10.83
C GLY A 138 -8.60 -20.09 -12.07
N LEU A 139 -7.33 -20.48 -11.90
CA LEU A 139 -6.48 -21.00 -12.97
C LEU A 139 -6.70 -22.51 -13.17
N ASP A 140 -6.44 -22.97 -14.39
CA ASP A 140 -6.48 -24.38 -14.76
C ASP A 140 -5.10 -25.03 -14.55
N VAL A 141 -4.89 -25.53 -13.34
CA VAL A 141 -3.62 -26.18 -12.94
C VAL A 141 -3.30 -27.43 -13.75
N SER A 142 -4.32 -28.09 -14.33
CA SER A 142 -4.12 -29.26 -15.18
C SER A 142 -3.41 -28.94 -16.50
N LYS A 143 -3.53 -27.68 -16.96
CA LYS A 143 -2.90 -27.19 -18.19
C LYS A 143 -1.64 -26.38 -17.95
N CYS A 144 -1.07 -26.42 -16.75
CA CYS A 144 0.08 -25.61 -16.36
C CYS A 144 -0.14 -24.10 -16.61
N GLU A 145 -1.38 -23.63 -16.47
CA GLU A 145 -1.72 -22.20 -16.52
C GLU A 145 -1.23 -21.52 -15.24
N ILE A 146 -0.36 -20.52 -15.38
CA ILE A 146 0.22 -19.78 -14.25
C ILE A 146 -0.40 -18.39 -14.06
N ALA A 147 -1.01 -17.85 -15.11
CA ALA A 147 -1.76 -16.60 -15.09
C ALA A 147 -2.82 -16.56 -16.19
N ARG A 148 -3.94 -15.89 -15.91
CA ARG A 148 -4.97 -15.60 -16.91
C ARG A 148 -5.30 -14.12 -16.87
N PHE A 149 -5.19 -13.47 -18.01
CA PHE A 149 -5.61 -12.09 -18.20
C PHE A 149 -6.97 -12.03 -18.88
N TYR A 150 -7.73 -10.99 -18.58
CA TYR A 150 -8.99 -10.65 -19.24
C TYR A 150 -8.79 -9.31 -19.95
N LYS A 151 -8.33 -9.38 -21.20
CA LYS A 151 -8.03 -8.20 -22.01
C LYS A 151 -9.31 -7.57 -22.52
N LEU A 152 -9.54 -6.32 -22.14
CA LEU A 152 -10.66 -5.55 -22.63
C LEU A 152 -10.29 -4.89 -23.95
N HIS A 153 -11.11 -5.15 -24.96
CA HIS A 153 -11.13 -4.44 -26.22
C HIS A 153 -12.25 -3.40 -26.20
N GLU A 154 -12.57 -2.79 -27.34
CA GLU A 154 -13.65 -1.81 -27.43
C GLU A 154 -15.03 -2.41 -27.11
N ARG A 155 -15.30 -3.64 -27.54
CA ARG A 155 -16.63 -4.30 -27.41
C ARG A 155 -16.59 -5.76 -26.98
N LYS A 156 -15.42 -6.28 -26.58
CA LYS A 156 -15.25 -7.67 -26.15
C LYS A 156 -14.24 -7.77 -25.00
N CYS A 157 -14.38 -8.83 -24.21
CA CYS A 157 -13.40 -9.26 -23.23
C CYS A 157 -12.78 -10.56 -23.74
N GLU A 158 -11.46 -10.59 -23.91
CA GLU A 158 -10.70 -11.73 -24.42
C GLU A 158 -9.82 -12.32 -23.32
N PRO A 159 -9.99 -13.59 -22.95
CA PRO A 159 -9.07 -14.25 -22.03
C PRO A 159 -7.73 -14.55 -22.72
N ILE A 160 -6.62 -14.21 -22.06
CA ILE A 160 -5.25 -14.57 -22.47
C ILE A 160 -4.67 -15.48 -21.40
N VAL A 161 -4.30 -16.68 -21.78
CA VAL A 161 -3.76 -17.72 -20.89
C VAL A 161 -2.23 -17.70 -20.99
N MET A 162 -1.56 -17.60 -19.85
CA MET A 162 -0.11 -17.74 -19.73
C MET A 162 0.19 -19.14 -19.17
N THR A 163 0.89 -19.95 -19.97
CA THR A 163 1.14 -21.35 -19.66
C THR A 163 2.64 -21.64 -19.64
N VAL A 164 3.08 -22.40 -18.64
CA VAL A 164 4.42 -23.00 -18.65
C VAL A 164 4.35 -24.31 -19.43
N PRO A 165 5.10 -24.46 -20.53
CA PRO A 165 5.02 -25.67 -21.37
C PRO A 165 5.69 -26.86 -20.66
N ARG A 166 4.89 -27.67 -19.96
CA ARG A 166 5.31 -28.95 -19.36
C ARG A 166 4.73 -30.14 -20.11
N LYS A 167 5.44 -31.27 -20.10
CA LYS A 167 5.00 -32.55 -20.69
C LYS A 167 4.62 -33.53 -19.58
N SER A 168 3.63 -33.17 -18.77
CA SER A 168 3.17 -34.02 -17.67
C SER A 168 1.71 -33.72 -17.35
N ASP A 169 0.92 -34.77 -17.14
CA ASP A 169 -0.46 -34.68 -16.65
C ASP A 169 -0.51 -34.67 -15.11
N LEU A 170 0.64 -34.82 -14.45
CA LEU A 170 0.75 -34.75 -13.00
C LEU A 170 0.72 -33.29 -12.53
N PHE A 171 0.14 -33.08 -11.36
CA PHE A 171 0.19 -31.79 -10.67
C PHE A 171 1.65 -31.34 -10.48
N GLN A 172 1.92 -30.08 -10.83
CA GLN A 172 3.27 -29.49 -10.80
C GLN A 172 3.44 -28.69 -9.50
N ASP A 173 3.88 -29.36 -8.43
CA ASP A 173 4.06 -28.74 -7.11
C ASP A 173 5.04 -27.55 -7.14
N ASP A 174 5.99 -27.55 -8.08
CA ASP A 174 6.96 -26.47 -8.28
C ASP A 174 6.34 -25.20 -8.88
N LEU A 175 5.28 -25.33 -9.68
CA LEU A 175 4.56 -24.20 -10.28
C LEU A 175 3.45 -23.66 -9.38
N TYR A 176 2.97 -24.49 -8.46
CA TYR A 176 1.80 -24.23 -7.63
C TYR A 176 2.10 -24.48 -6.15
N PRO A 177 2.95 -23.65 -5.52
CA PRO A 177 3.09 -23.68 -4.07
C PRO A 177 1.76 -23.31 -3.41
N ASP A 178 1.65 -23.56 -2.10
CA ASP A 178 0.48 -23.15 -1.34
C ASP A 178 0.26 -21.64 -1.46
N THR A 179 -0.93 -21.25 -1.87
CA THR A 179 -1.28 -19.87 -2.26
C THR A 179 -2.31 -19.28 -1.31
N ALA A 180 -2.49 -17.96 -1.34
CA ALA A 180 -3.45 -17.28 -0.47
C ALA A 180 -4.89 -17.77 -0.69
N GLY A 181 -5.46 -18.36 0.37
CA GLY A 181 -6.83 -18.84 0.42
C GLY A 181 -7.86 -17.71 0.54
N PRO A 182 -9.16 -18.06 0.48
CA PRO A 182 -10.23 -17.08 0.57
C PRO A 182 -10.64 -16.75 2.02
N GLU A 183 -10.14 -17.50 3.00
CA GLU A 183 -10.45 -17.28 4.41
C GLU A 183 -9.50 -16.24 5.01
N PRO A 184 -10.02 -15.25 5.76
CA PRO A 184 -9.19 -14.25 6.41
C PRO A 184 -8.42 -14.86 7.58
N ALA A 185 -7.16 -14.43 7.77
CA ALA A 185 -6.33 -14.87 8.89
C ALA A 185 -6.69 -14.19 10.22
N LEU A 186 -7.28 -12.99 10.16
CA LEU A 186 -7.66 -12.18 11.31
C LEU A 186 -9.04 -11.57 11.08
N GLU A 187 -9.80 -11.44 12.16
CA GLU A 187 -11.01 -10.60 12.15
C GLU A 187 -10.63 -9.11 12.19
N ALA A 188 -11.56 -8.24 11.77
CA ALA A 188 -11.30 -6.81 11.61
C ALA A 188 -10.84 -6.14 12.92
N GLU A 189 -11.47 -6.49 14.05
CA GLU A 189 -11.11 -5.96 15.37
C GLU A 189 -9.72 -6.41 15.83
N GLU A 190 -9.31 -7.61 15.48
CA GLU A 190 -7.99 -8.15 15.83
C GLU A 190 -6.89 -7.41 15.09
N TRP A 191 -7.06 -7.23 13.79
CA TRP A 191 -6.13 -6.42 12.98
C TRP A 191 -6.12 -4.97 13.47
N ALA A 192 -7.28 -4.37 13.76
CA ALA A 192 -7.38 -3.02 14.29
C ALA A 192 -6.72 -2.85 15.67
N SER A 193 -6.67 -3.91 16.47
CA SER A 193 -5.94 -3.95 17.74
C SER A 193 -4.42 -4.11 17.58
N GLY A 194 -3.93 -4.26 16.35
CA GLY A 194 -2.51 -4.37 16.02
C GLY A 194 -2.00 -5.81 15.83
N LYS A 195 -2.87 -6.82 15.85
CA LYS A 195 -2.45 -8.19 15.51
C LYS A 195 -2.06 -8.27 14.03
N ASP A 196 -1.16 -9.21 13.75
CA ASP A 196 -0.64 -9.45 12.41
C ASP A 196 -0.64 -10.94 12.09
N ALA A 197 -1.02 -11.27 10.86
CA ALA A 197 -0.98 -12.62 10.35
C ALA A 197 -0.92 -12.59 8.83
N GLY A 198 -0.06 -13.43 8.25
CA GLY A 198 -0.05 -13.70 6.82
C GLY A 198 -1.34 -14.40 6.38
N PRO A 199 -1.62 -14.42 5.05
CA PRO A 199 -2.80 -15.09 4.52
C PRO A 199 -2.80 -16.60 4.86
N LEU A 200 -3.98 -17.15 5.12
CA LEU A 200 -4.14 -18.59 5.28
C LEU A 200 -3.94 -19.26 3.93
N LEU A 201 -2.91 -20.10 3.81
CA LEU A 201 -2.54 -20.73 2.55
C LEU A 201 -3.38 -21.99 2.27
N ILE A 202 -3.61 -22.27 0.99
CA ILE A 202 -4.29 -23.47 0.51
C ILE A 202 -3.51 -24.08 -0.66
N SER A 203 -3.57 -25.41 -0.79
CA SER A 203 -3.06 -26.10 -1.97
C SER A 203 -4.06 -26.03 -3.13
N LEU A 204 -3.55 -25.86 -4.35
CA LEU A 204 -4.38 -25.92 -5.57
C LEU A 204 -4.54 -27.34 -6.14
N ARG A 205 -3.92 -28.35 -5.50
CA ARG A 205 -3.95 -29.75 -5.97
C ARG A 205 -5.36 -30.33 -6.05
N ASP A 206 -6.19 -30.04 -5.05
CA ASP A 206 -7.56 -30.57 -4.96
C ASP A 206 -8.56 -29.76 -5.81
N GLY A 207 -8.07 -28.80 -6.58
CA GLY A 207 -8.89 -27.91 -7.40
C GLY A 207 -9.68 -26.90 -6.58
N TYR A 208 -10.74 -26.35 -7.19
CA TYR A 208 -11.58 -25.35 -6.52
C TYR A 208 -12.48 -26.00 -5.48
N VAL A 209 -12.24 -25.67 -4.20
CA VAL A 209 -13.15 -25.99 -3.10
C VAL A 209 -14.12 -24.81 -2.89
N PRO A 210 -15.44 -24.98 -3.12
CA PRO A 210 -16.41 -23.92 -2.90
C PRO A 210 -16.41 -23.47 -1.44
N GLN A 211 -16.45 -22.16 -1.22
CA GLN A 211 -16.66 -21.64 0.13
C GLN A 211 -18.06 -22.04 0.63
N LYS A 212 -18.16 -22.34 1.93
CA LYS A 212 -19.48 -22.40 2.58
C LYS A 212 -20.13 -21.03 2.43
N ASN A 213 -21.33 -20.96 1.85
CA ASN A 213 -22.06 -19.71 1.63
C ASN A 213 -22.08 -18.84 2.90
N ARG A 214 -21.18 -17.87 2.98
CA ARG A 214 -21.13 -16.88 4.06
C ARG A 214 -21.87 -15.66 3.52
N GLU A 215 -23.15 -15.58 3.84
CA GLU A 215 -23.93 -14.38 3.55
C GLU A 215 -23.30 -13.20 4.32
N LEU A 216 -22.88 -12.15 3.61
CA LEU A 216 -22.29 -10.96 4.23
C LEU A 216 -23.37 -10.23 5.03
N LYS A 217 -23.42 -10.49 6.33
CA LYS A 217 -24.35 -9.82 7.26
C LYS A 217 -23.73 -8.52 7.76
N VAL A 218 -24.24 -7.39 7.26
CA VAL A 218 -23.83 -6.07 7.74
C VAL A 218 -24.56 -5.75 9.04
N THR A 219 -23.84 -5.82 10.17
CA THR A 219 -24.37 -5.37 11.45
C THR A 219 -23.99 -3.91 11.67
N LYS A 220 -24.94 -2.99 11.47
CA LYS A 220 -24.76 -1.57 11.83
C LYS A 220 -24.80 -1.44 13.35
N LYS A 221 -23.65 -1.54 14.02
CA LYS A 221 -23.57 -1.16 15.44
C LYS A 221 -23.78 0.35 15.52
N ASN A 222 -24.90 0.77 16.11
CA ASN A 222 -25.19 2.19 16.31
C ASN A 222 -24.25 2.73 17.40
N ILE A 223 -23.22 3.48 16.99
CA ILE A 223 -22.17 3.97 17.89
C ILE A 223 -22.76 4.94 18.94
N LEU A 224 -23.96 5.47 18.69
CA LEU A 224 -24.72 6.34 19.59
C LEU A 224 -25.45 5.61 20.73
N ASP A 225 -25.63 4.29 20.67
CA ASP A 225 -26.31 3.52 21.73
C ASP A 225 -25.44 3.29 22.98
N LYS A 226 -24.16 3.70 22.94
CA LYS A 226 -23.31 3.80 24.14
C LYS A 226 -23.54 5.11 24.93
N ARG A 227 -24.67 5.81 24.72
CA ARG A 227 -25.09 6.85 25.66
C ARG A 227 -25.64 6.15 26.90
N PRO A 228 -25.05 6.33 28.11
CA PRO A 228 -25.63 5.75 29.31
C PRO A 228 -27.09 6.19 29.42
N GLN A 229 -27.98 5.24 29.73
CA GLN A 229 -29.41 5.50 29.85
C GLN A 229 -29.62 6.73 30.74
N GLN A 230 -30.28 7.77 30.21
CA GLN A 230 -30.79 8.84 31.04
C GLN A 230 -31.87 8.23 31.94
N GLY A 231 -31.47 7.87 33.16
CA GLY A 231 -32.38 7.51 34.23
C GLY A 231 -33.39 8.64 34.49
N PRO A 232 -34.50 8.32 35.16
CA PRO A 232 -35.64 9.21 35.27
C PRO A 232 -35.22 10.52 35.93
N ARG A 233 -35.55 11.65 35.27
CA ARG A 233 -35.36 13.02 35.81
C ARG A 233 -35.89 13.08 37.24
N ARG A 234 -34.98 13.08 38.22
CA ARG A 234 -35.25 13.52 39.59
C ARG A 234 -34.38 14.73 39.87
N SER A 235 -35.08 15.78 40.25
CA SER A 235 -34.58 17.02 40.83
C SER A 235 -33.58 16.76 41.96
N LEU A 236 -32.48 17.53 41.94
CA LEU A 236 -31.53 17.85 43.02
C LEU A 236 -31.06 16.70 43.95
N SER A 237 -29.76 16.41 43.93
CA SER A 237 -28.86 16.45 45.11
C SER A 237 -27.74 15.39 45.10
N THR A 238 -26.52 15.89 45.39
CA THR A 238 -25.36 15.27 46.09
C THR A 238 -24.44 14.24 45.40
N CYS A 239 -23.13 14.57 45.49
CA CYS A 239 -21.84 13.91 45.16
C CYS A 239 -21.58 13.53 43.69
N ASP A 240 -20.59 14.11 42.99
CA ASP A 240 -19.15 13.97 43.27
C ASP A 240 -18.33 15.22 42.81
N THR A 241 -18.51 16.35 43.48
CA THR A 241 -18.03 17.68 43.04
C THR A 241 -16.60 18.05 43.48
N SER A 242 -15.96 17.27 44.35
CA SER A 242 -14.64 17.63 44.92
C SER A 242 -13.49 17.33 43.96
N LEU A 243 -13.47 16.14 43.35
CA LEU A 243 -12.40 15.70 42.44
C LEU A 243 -12.28 16.57 41.18
N SER A 244 -13.41 17.01 40.61
CA SER A 244 -13.41 17.81 39.39
C SER A 244 -12.96 19.27 39.62
N ARG A 245 -13.10 19.79 40.84
CA ARG A 245 -12.77 21.18 41.14
C ARG A 245 -11.27 21.36 41.40
N THR A 246 -10.64 20.42 42.10
CA THR A 246 -9.19 20.42 42.35
C THR A 246 -8.39 20.32 41.06
N ILE A 247 -8.80 19.44 40.14
CA ILE A 247 -8.15 19.30 38.81
C ILE A 247 -8.28 20.58 37.99
N LEU A 248 -9.44 21.25 38.06
CA LEU A 248 -9.68 22.49 37.33
C LEU A 248 -8.82 23.65 37.88
N GLU A 249 -8.66 23.73 39.20
CA GLU A 249 -7.83 24.75 39.85
C GLU A 249 -6.34 24.54 39.53
N GLU A 250 -5.87 23.29 39.50
CA GLU A 250 -4.50 22.94 39.16
C GLU A 250 -4.15 23.28 37.70
N LEU A 251 -5.05 22.97 36.76
CA LEU A 251 -4.90 23.34 35.35
C LEU A 251 -4.91 24.86 35.12
N LEU A 252 -5.73 25.60 35.87
CA LEU A 252 -5.77 27.06 35.77
C LEU A 252 -4.48 27.70 36.26
N GLU A 253 -3.88 27.18 37.34
CA GLU A 253 -2.61 27.68 37.86
C GLU A 253 -1.45 27.33 36.91
N GLU A 254 -1.48 26.15 36.29
CA GLU A 254 -0.49 25.76 35.27
C GLU A 254 -0.57 26.66 34.03
N ILE A 255 -1.77 26.96 33.53
CA ILE A 255 -1.97 27.91 32.41
C ILE A 255 -1.43 29.30 32.76
N LYS A 256 -1.62 29.75 34.01
CA LYS A 256 -1.14 31.05 34.47
C LYS A 256 0.39 31.09 34.54
N SER A 257 1.01 30.03 35.08
CA SER A 257 2.47 29.86 35.14
C SER A 257 3.10 29.85 33.75
N LEU A 258 2.52 29.10 32.81
CA LEU A 258 2.99 29.03 31.43
C LEU A 258 2.92 30.40 30.74
N ARG A 259 1.83 31.15 30.94
CA ARG A 259 1.70 32.52 30.40
C ARG A 259 2.77 33.47 30.93
N THR A 260 3.08 33.43 32.23
CA THR A 260 4.15 34.26 32.81
C THR A 260 5.52 33.88 32.25
N THR A 261 5.76 32.57 32.05
CA THR A 261 7.01 32.08 31.48
C THR A 261 7.19 32.54 30.04
N VAL A 262 6.13 32.46 29.22
CA VAL A 262 6.15 32.94 27.83
C VAL A 262 6.44 34.44 27.78
N GLN A 263 5.77 35.26 28.60
CA GLN A 263 6.04 36.70 28.65
C GLN A 263 7.47 37.04 29.07
N ALA A 264 8.02 36.29 30.04
CA ALA A 264 9.41 36.47 30.46
C ALA A 264 10.41 36.10 29.36
N GLN A 265 10.12 35.04 28.60
CA GLN A 265 10.92 34.63 27.44
C GLN A 265 10.83 35.65 26.31
N GLU A 266 9.65 36.16 25.97
CA GLU A 266 9.46 37.21 24.96
C GLU A 266 10.24 38.48 25.32
N LYS A 267 10.19 38.92 26.59
CA LYS A 267 10.98 40.07 27.05
C LYS A 267 12.48 39.82 26.92
N ARG A 268 12.94 38.63 27.32
CA ARG A 268 14.35 38.25 27.21
C ARG A 268 14.83 38.20 25.75
N ILE A 269 13.99 37.68 24.85
CA ILE A 269 14.27 37.66 23.41
C ILE A 269 14.40 39.10 22.90
N SER A 270 13.44 39.98 23.23
CA SER A 270 13.50 41.39 22.83
C SER A 270 14.75 42.11 23.36
N ASP A 271 15.13 41.89 24.62
CA ASP A 271 16.34 42.47 25.21
C ASP A 271 17.63 41.96 24.53
N LEU A 272 17.65 40.67 24.13
CA LEU A 272 18.77 40.09 23.40
C LEU A 272 18.86 40.62 21.98
N GLU A 273 17.73 40.74 21.27
CA GLU A 273 17.64 41.34 19.93
C GLU A 273 18.10 42.81 19.94
N ASN A 274 17.71 43.57 20.96
CA ASN A 274 18.15 44.95 21.15
C ASN A 274 19.65 45.09 21.46
N LYS A 275 20.25 44.12 22.17
CA LYS A 275 21.70 44.09 22.38
C LYS A 275 22.44 43.71 21.10
N LEU A 276 21.92 42.73 20.35
CA LEU A 276 22.50 42.31 19.08
C LEU A 276 22.52 43.44 18.05
N SER A 277 21.47 44.27 17.99
CA SER A 277 21.41 45.44 17.10
C SER A 277 22.38 46.56 17.50
N GLN A 278 22.74 46.68 18.78
CA GLN A 278 23.79 47.62 19.22
C GLN A 278 25.19 47.13 18.82
N PHE A 279 25.43 45.82 18.77
CA PHE A 279 26.70 45.27 18.28
C PHE A 279 26.82 45.34 16.75
N SER A 280 25.71 45.23 15.99
CA SER A 280 25.77 45.37 14.52
C SER A 280 26.01 46.80 14.04
N ASN A 281 25.71 47.81 14.87
CA ASN A 281 25.92 49.23 14.55
C ASN A 281 27.30 49.77 14.99
N GLY A 282 28.14 48.95 15.62
CA GLY A 282 29.46 49.34 16.15
C GLY A 282 30.67 48.85 15.35
N THR A 283 30.47 48.13 14.25
CA THR A 283 31.53 47.74 13.30
C THR A 283 31.39 48.54 12.01
N SER A 284 31.96 49.75 12.02
CA SER A 284 32.44 50.49 10.85
C SER A 284 33.71 51.22 11.24
#